data_AF-A0AA88LAR9-F1
#
_entry.id   AF-A0AA88LAR9-F1
#
_cell.length_a   1.000
_cell.length_b   1.000
_cell.length_c   1.000
_cell.angle_alpha   90.00
_cell.angle_beta   90.00
_cell.angle_gamma   90.00
#
_symmetry.space_group_name_H-M   'P 1'
#
loop_
_entity.id
_entity.type
_entity.pdbx_description
1 polymer ?
#
loop_
_entity_poly.entity_id
_entity_poly.type
_entity_poly.pdbx_seq_one_letter_code
_entity_poly.pdbx_strand_id
1 'polypeptide(L)'
;MSPVEIQMLSQDRVDFMVKIEDLRKVIDSLHLENSNLTSSLKASEEMRQQMQSDFERLQKSCQQMSNDKDIILLESNSSQSKCAVLESQISTLNERLEEQRQMGRAIVQKHKNEIQEVVEKSIQKQSELDEAVQNLQEKSNIIFDLENKLENLQVVYEDVQTQLEESQKREAEFNGICDKIRSELIEEHKTKVATMEQEAAVKLKEKETEIELVTAQLNEMESIIQNLRQELIDAAEDKKLEEKKGIAALRDLKRQLQAEKKRAEKLQERIKDLHDSSRGDESMSNDIDRYSMFSWSGMSENGQRTTSRPKSSISDTQEPLPLNSSPVPGDRGEGTIESICDRTELSQHVAMLEQENAILEEKVRHLEINAAATADELLRRGKLIQQYCMDGGRPPSKAVAVSHKENPVLDKLTEKMSGMFMRSNSTKNDDRVQQMLRLLEETLMKNVQLQEGIEKLVEETEKLKSLSKENISG
;
A
#
# COMPACT_ATOMS: atom_id res chain seq x y z
N MET A 1 196.96 -114.23 23.31
CA MET A 1 196.66 -112.89 22.75
C MET A 1 196.78 -112.94 21.23
N SER A 2 195.77 -112.45 20.51
CA SER A 2 195.97 -111.67 19.28
C SER A 2 195.23 -110.34 19.48
N PRO A 3 195.82 -109.17 19.14
CA PRO A 3 195.18 -107.85 19.22
C PRO A 3 193.86 -107.72 18.42
N VAL A 4 193.58 -108.66 17.52
CA VAL A 4 192.46 -108.62 16.58
C VAL A 4 191.09 -108.87 17.26
N GLU A 5 191.04 -109.71 18.30
CA GLU A 5 189.78 -109.98 19.03
C GLU A 5 189.26 -108.73 19.78
N ILE A 6 190.17 -107.85 20.21
CA ILE A 6 189.82 -106.60 20.90
C ILE A 6 189.20 -105.57 19.92
N GLN A 7 189.57 -105.63 18.64
CA GLN A 7 189.08 -104.70 17.61
C GLN A 7 187.71 -105.13 17.03
N MET A 8 187.42 -106.43 16.97
CA MET A 8 186.07 -106.93 16.62
C MET A 8 185.05 -106.64 17.72
N LEU A 9 185.41 -106.87 18.99
CA LEU A 9 184.54 -106.54 20.13
C LEU A 9 184.24 -105.04 20.25
N SER A 10 185.13 -104.17 19.74
CA SER A 10 184.91 -102.73 19.66
C SER A 10 183.85 -102.36 18.61
N GLN A 11 183.90 -102.96 17.42
CA GLN A 11 182.97 -102.66 16.33
C GLN A 11 181.56 -103.20 16.62
N ASP A 12 181.46 -104.44 17.12
CA ASP A 12 180.19 -105.04 17.51
C ASP A 12 179.49 -104.23 18.60
N ARG A 13 180.26 -103.65 19.53
CA ARG A 13 179.71 -102.78 20.58
C ARG A 13 179.16 -101.47 20.03
N VAL A 14 179.78 -100.90 18.99
CA VAL A 14 179.31 -99.67 18.35
C VAL A 14 178.05 -99.93 17.52
N ASP A 15 178.01 -101.02 16.76
CA ASP A 15 176.82 -101.40 15.97
C ASP A 15 175.65 -101.77 16.89
N PHE A 16 175.93 -102.40 18.03
CA PHE A 16 174.91 -102.68 19.05
C PHE A 16 174.40 -101.38 19.72
N MET A 17 175.28 -100.41 19.97
CA MET A 17 174.90 -99.09 20.48
C MET A 17 174.01 -98.31 19.50
N VAL A 18 174.33 -98.33 18.20
CA VAL A 18 173.49 -97.70 17.16
C VAL A 18 172.12 -98.38 17.11
N LYS A 19 172.08 -99.71 17.22
CA LYS A 19 170.81 -100.46 17.23
C LYS A 19 169.97 -100.22 18.49
N ILE A 20 170.61 -100.04 19.64
CA ILE A 20 169.95 -99.60 20.88
C ILE A 20 169.37 -98.19 20.70
N GLU A 21 170.11 -97.29 20.07
CA GLU A 21 169.66 -95.91 19.84
C GLU A 21 168.48 -95.86 18.85
N ASP A 22 168.51 -96.66 17.79
CA ASP A 22 167.40 -96.77 16.84
C ASP A 22 166.17 -97.43 17.47
N LEU A 23 166.36 -98.49 18.28
CA LEU A 23 165.27 -99.09 19.06
C LEU A 23 164.69 -98.11 20.09
N ARG A 24 165.53 -97.28 20.72
CA ARG A 24 165.07 -96.19 21.60
C ARG A 24 164.21 -95.18 20.84
N LYS A 25 164.64 -94.73 19.66
CA LYS A 25 163.82 -93.82 18.82
C LYS A 25 162.49 -94.44 18.42
N VAL A 26 162.47 -95.74 18.11
CA VAL A 26 161.22 -96.47 17.80
C VAL A 26 160.33 -96.56 19.04
N ILE A 27 160.90 -96.85 20.22
CA ILE A 27 160.16 -96.89 21.48
C ILE A 27 159.59 -95.52 21.84
N ASP A 28 160.38 -94.45 21.69
CA ASP A 28 159.93 -93.07 21.94
C ASP A 28 158.86 -92.65 20.94
N SER A 29 159.01 -93.02 19.67
CA SER A 29 157.98 -92.81 18.63
C SER A 29 156.70 -93.56 18.97
N LEU A 30 156.79 -94.83 19.40
CA LEU A 30 155.63 -95.62 19.80
C LEU A 30 155.00 -95.07 21.08
N HIS A 31 155.78 -94.58 22.05
CA HIS A 31 155.26 -93.93 23.24
C HIS A 31 154.53 -92.63 22.90
N LEU A 32 155.09 -91.83 21.99
CA LEU A 32 154.46 -90.61 21.50
C LEU A 32 153.16 -90.93 20.74
N GLU A 33 153.18 -91.93 19.87
CA GLU A 33 152.00 -92.39 19.13
C GLU A 33 150.94 -92.98 20.08
N ASN A 34 151.33 -93.75 21.07
CA ASN A 34 150.42 -94.34 22.06
C ASN A 34 149.86 -93.26 23.01
N SER A 35 150.66 -92.24 23.34
CA SER A 35 150.20 -91.04 24.06
C SER A 35 149.20 -90.24 23.22
N ASN A 36 149.45 -90.08 21.92
CA ASN A 36 148.54 -89.43 20.98
C ASN A 36 147.24 -90.23 20.80
N LEU A 37 147.32 -91.56 20.68
CA LEU A 37 146.17 -92.46 20.58
C LEU A 37 145.34 -92.46 21.87
N THR A 38 145.99 -92.46 23.04
CA THR A 38 145.29 -92.37 24.33
C THR A 38 144.58 -91.02 24.46
N SER A 39 145.24 -89.93 24.05
CA SER A 39 144.64 -88.59 24.04
C SER A 39 143.47 -88.50 23.05
N SER A 40 143.61 -89.13 21.87
CA SER A 40 142.55 -89.21 20.86
C SER A 40 141.37 -90.08 21.31
N LEU A 41 141.62 -91.19 22.00
CA LEU A 41 140.58 -92.07 22.55
C LEU A 41 139.81 -91.35 23.66
N LYS A 42 140.53 -90.67 24.55
CA LYS A 42 139.92 -89.87 25.63
C LYS A 42 139.07 -88.73 25.06
N ALA A 43 139.56 -88.01 24.05
CA ALA A 43 138.79 -86.99 23.34
C ALA A 43 137.55 -87.60 22.65
N SER A 44 137.67 -88.80 22.08
CA SER A 44 136.53 -89.51 21.48
C SER A 44 135.51 -89.99 22.52
N GLU A 45 135.93 -90.39 23.71
CA GLU A 45 135.04 -90.78 24.81
C GLU A 45 134.33 -89.57 25.42
N GLU A 46 135.04 -88.46 25.60
CA GLU A 46 134.45 -87.18 26.03
C GLU A 46 133.42 -86.70 25.01
N MET A 47 133.73 -86.77 23.70
CA MET A 47 132.77 -86.48 22.64
C MET A 47 131.57 -87.44 22.64
N ARG A 48 131.79 -88.73 22.91
CA ARG A 48 130.70 -89.72 23.02
C ARG A 48 129.78 -89.42 24.19
N GLN A 49 130.32 -89.06 25.36
CA GLN A 49 129.52 -88.66 26.52
C GLN A 49 128.75 -87.37 26.25
N GLN A 50 129.38 -86.39 25.60
CA GLN A 50 128.72 -85.16 25.18
C GLN A 50 127.54 -85.45 24.25
N MET A 51 127.78 -86.23 23.19
CA MET A 51 126.74 -86.69 22.25
C MET A 51 125.60 -87.43 22.95
N GLN A 52 125.90 -88.26 23.94
CA GLN A 52 124.90 -89.01 24.69
C GLN A 52 124.04 -88.09 25.57
N SER A 53 124.66 -87.10 26.23
CA SER A 53 123.92 -86.09 27.02
C SER A 53 123.07 -85.18 26.13
N ASP A 54 123.57 -84.79 24.96
CA ASP A 54 122.83 -84.01 23.97
C ASP A 54 121.65 -84.81 23.40
N PHE A 55 121.83 -86.12 23.17
CA PHE A 55 120.74 -87.00 22.74
C PHE A 55 119.64 -87.11 23.80
N GLU A 56 119.99 -87.34 25.07
CA GLU A 56 119.01 -87.38 26.16
C GLU A 56 118.28 -86.04 26.33
N ARG A 57 118.99 -84.92 26.14
CA ARG A 57 118.40 -83.59 26.17
C ARG A 57 117.43 -83.37 25.01
N LEU A 58 117.82 -83.78 23.80
CA LEU A 58 116.96 -83.68 22.61
C LEU A 58 115.74 -84.58 22.73
N GLN A 59 115.91 -85.79 23.28
CA GLN A 59 114.82 -86.72 23.52
C GLN A 59 113.81 -86.14 24.50
N LYS A 60 114.27 -85.60 25.64
CA LYS A 60 113.40 -84.90 26.61
C LYS A 60 112.73 -83.69 25.98
N SER A 61 113.44 -82.92 25.16
CA SER A 61 112.88 -81.76 24.46
C SER A 61 111.82 -82.16 23.42
N CYS A 62 112.04 -83.21 22.63
CA CYS A 62 111.05 -83.77 21.70
C CYS A 62 109.81 -84.28 22.45
N GLN A 63 110.00 -84.95 23.58
CA GLN A 63 108.89 -85.45 24.39
C GLN A 63 108.10 -84.31 25.03
N GLN A 64 108.78 -83.26 25.49
CA GLN A 64 108.14 -82.05 26.01
C GLN A 64 107.36 -81.31 24.90
N MET A 65 107.96 -81.14 23.71
CA MET A 65 107.28 -80.56 22.55
C MET A 65 106.06 -81.39 22.11
N SER A 66 106.12 -82.72 22.22
CA SER A 66 104.97 -83.60 21.95
C SER A 66 103.83 -83.34 22.94
N ASN A 67 104.15 -83.26 24.23
CA ASN A 67 103.16 -82.97 25.27
C ASN A 67 102.56 -81.56 25.08
N ASP A 68 103.39 -80.55 24.81
CA ASP A 68 102.94 -79.18 24.58
C ASP A 68 102.04 -79.09 23.33
N LYS A 69 102.39 -79.82 22.26
CA LYS A 69 101.55 -79.94 21.06
C LYS A 69 100.18 -80.54 21.40
N ASP A 70 100.14 -81.60 22.20
CA ASP A 70 98.88 -82.25 22.59
C ASP A 70 98.02 -81.32 23.46
N ILE A 71 98.63 -80.55 24.37
CA ILE A 71 97.96 -79.51 25.18
C ILE A 71 97.37 -78.42 24.28
N ILE A 72 98.16 -77.86 23.36
CA ILE A 72 97.71 -76.81 22.43
C ILE A 72 96.56 -77.32 21.55
N LEU A 73 96.63 -78.56 21.07
CA LEU A 73 95.54 -79.17 20.30
C LEU A 73 94.26 -79.29 21.13
N LEU A 74 94.37 -79.71 22.39
CA LEU A 74 93.22 -79.82 23.28
C LEU A 74 92.60 -78.45 23.58
N GLU A 75 93.42 -77.43 23.84
CA GLU A 75 92.99 -76.05 24.08
C GLU A 75 92.37 -75.42 22.83
N SER A 76 92.94 -75.67 21.65
CA SER A 76 92.40 -75.22 20.36
C SER A 76 91.04 -75.85 20.09
N ASN A 77 90.90 -77.17 20.27
CA ASN A 77 89.63 -77.87 20.08
C ASN A 77 88.57 -77.39 21.09
N SER A 78 88.95 -77.17 22.35
CA SER A 78 88.07 -76.59 23.37
C SER A 78 87.62 -75.18 23.01
N SER A 79 88.55 -74.34 22.52
CA SER A 79 88.25 -72.97 22.10
C SER A 79 87.37 -72.91 20.85
N GLN A 80 87.60 -73.79 19.88
CA GLN A 80 86.78 -73.92 18.68
C GLN A 80 85.35 -74.36 19.01
N SER A 81 85.20 -75.34 19.92
CA SER A 81 83.88 -75.75 20.42
C SER A 81 83.16 -74.58 21.14
N LYS A 82 83.87 -73.83 21.99
CA LYS A 82 83.30 -72.62 22.63
C LYS A 82 82.90 -71.56 21.61
N CYS A 83 83.70 -71.32 20.58
CA CYS A 83 83.37 -70.36 19.51
C CYS A 83 82.11 -70.80 18.74
N ALA A 84 82.00 -72.08 18.38
CA ALA A 84 80.82 -72.61 17.69
C ALA A 84 79.54 -72.48 18.52
N VAL A 85 79.62 -72.70 19.84
CA VAL A 85 78.49 -72.49 20.76
C VAL A 85 78.11 -71.01 20.83
N LEU A 86 79.09 -70.10 20.93
CA LEU A 86 78.85 -68.66 20.95
C LEU A 86 78.24 -68.17 19.62
N GLU A 87 78.71 -68.65 18.47
CA GLU A 87 78.15 -68.31 17.16
C GLU A 87 76.68 -68.75 17.04
N SER A 88 76.37 -69.98 17.48
CA SER A 88 74.98 -70.48 17.55
C SER A 88 74.12 -69.61 18.50
N GLN A 89 74.65 -69.22 19.65
CA GLN A 89 73.96 -68.35 20.60
C GLN A 89 73.74 -66.93 20.05
N ILE A 90 74.71 -66.36 19.34
CA ILE A 90 74.58 -65.07 18.66
C ILE A 90 73.52 -65.16 17.55
N SER A 91 73.50 -66.24 16.77
CA SER A 91 72.50 -66.45 15.72
C SER A 91 71.08 -66.50 16.28
N THR A 92 70.87 -67.28 17.35
CA THR A 92 69.54 -67.39 18.00
C THR A 92 69.11 -66.07 18.65
N LEU A 93 70.03 -65.31 19.24
CA LEU A 93 69.73 -63.97 19.77
C LEU A 93 69.37 -62.96 18.67
N ASN A 94 70.06 -62.99 17.53
CA ASN A 94 69.77 -62.13 16.39
C ASN A 94 68.41 -62.44 15.75
N GLU A 95 68.08 -63.72 15.62
CA GLU A 95 66.77 -64.15 15.12
C GLU A 95 65.64 -63.66 16.04
N ARG A 96 65.79 -63.87 17.37
CA ARG A 96 64.84 -63.37 18.36
C ARG A 96 64.73 -61.84 18.38
N LEU A 97 65.84 -61.12 18.16
CA LEU A 97 65.84 -59.67 18.05
C LEU A 97 65.07 -59.21 16.80
N GLU A 98 65.23 -59.89 15.67
CA GLU A 98 64.52 -59.55 14.44
C GLU A 98 63.03 -59.87 14.53
N GLU A 99 62.64 -60.98 15.18
CA GLU A 99 61.25 -61.27 15.52
C GLU A 99 60.63 -60.17 16.40
N GLN A 100 61.34 -59.71 17.43
CA GLN A 100 60.87 -58.61 18.27
C GLN A 100 60.75 -57.30 17.48
N ARG A 101 61.68 -57.02 16.56
CA ARG A 101 61.58 -55.86 15.65
C ARG A 101 60.38 -55.96 14.72
N GLN A 102 60.13 -57.13 14.13
CA GLN A 102 58.97 -57.36 13.27
C GLN A 102 57.66 -57.20 14.06
N MET A 103 57.58 -57.78 15.26
CA MET A 103 56.43 -57.61 16.16
C MET A 103 56.23 -56.13 16.52
N GLY A 104 57.31 -55.42 16.86
CA GLY A 104 57.25 -53.98 17.15
C GLY A 104 56.74 -53.18 15.96
N ARG A 105 57.23 -53.46 14.74
CA ARG A 105 56.73 -52.83 13.50
C ARG A 105 55.24 -53.13 13.26
N ALA A 106 54.81 -54.37 13.49
CA ALA A 106 53.41 -54.76 13.33
C ALA A 106 52.49 -54.04 14.32
N ILE A 107 52.89 -53.90 15.59
CA ILE A 107 52.15 -53.17 16.61
C ILE A 107 52.06 -51.68 16.25
N VAL A 108 53.18 -51.07 15.86
CA VAL A 108 53.21 -49.66 15.44
C VAL A 108 52.30 -49.43 14.24
N GLN A 109 52.32 -50.31 13.24
CA GLN A 109 51.45 -50.20 12.07
C GLN A 109 49.97 -50.37 12.43
N LYS A 110 49.64 -51.31 13.34
CA LYS A 110 48.28 -51.49 13.84
C LYS A 110 47.77 -50.23 14.54
N HIS A 111 48.54 -49.68 15.48
CA HIS A 111 48.15 -48.44 16.18
C HIS A 111 48.06 -47.25 15.22
N LYS A 112 48.93 -47.17 14.20
CA LYS A 112 48.84 -46.14 13.17
C LYS A 112 47.50 -46.21 12.41
N ASN A 113 47.09 -47.41 12.01
CA ASN A 113 45.82 -47.62 11.31
C ASN A 113 44.62 -47.28 12.22
N GLU A 114 44.65 -47.72 13.49
CA GLU A 114 43.58 -47.42 14.46
C GLU A 114 43.46 -45.91 14.73
N ILE A 115 44.58 -45.20 14.89
CA ILE A 115 44.58 -43.74 15.04
C ILE A 115 44.00 -43.08 13.79
N GLN A 116 44.40 -43.52 12.60
CA GLN A 116 43.90 -42.96 11.34
C GLN A 116 42.39 -43.17 11.20
N GLU A 117 41.87 -44.37 11.49
CA GLU A 117 40.44 -44.67 11.45
C GLU A 117 39.64 -43.80 12.44
N VAL A 118 40.16 -43.61 13.65
CA VAL A 118 39.53 -42.73 14.66
C VAL A 118 39.53 -41.27 14.20
N VAL A 119 40.63 -40.79 13.61
CA VAL A 119 40.72 -39.43 13.07
C VAL A 119 39.75 -39.23 11.92
N GLU A 120 39.68 -40.16 10.97
CA GLU A 120 38.74 -40.10 9.83
C GLU A 120 37.29 -40.08 10.31
N LYS A 121 36.93 -40.96 11.26
CA LYS A 121 35.59 -40.95 11.90
C LYS A 121 35.29 -39.66 12.65
N SER A 122 36.29 -39.07 13.30
CA SER A 122 36.15 -37.81 14.02
C SER A 122 35.91 -36.65 13.06
N ILE A 123 36.66 -36.58 11.95
CA ILE A 123 36.49 -35.56 10.92
C ILE A 123 35.12 -35.68 10.26
N GLN A 124 34.68 -36.90 9.94
CA GLN A 124 33.37 -37.13 9.34
C GLN A 124 32.24 -36.67 10.26
N LYS A 125 32.27 -37.05 11.54
CA LYS A 125 31.28 -36.59 12.52
C LYS A 125 31.30 -35.08 12.71
N GLN A 126 32.48 -34.45 12.68
CA GLN A 126 32.57 -32.99 12.78
C GLN A 126 31.92 -32.33 11.56
N SER A 127 32.17 -32.84 10.35
CA SER A 127 31.55 -32.34 9.13
C SER A 127 30.02 -32.49 9.14
N GLU A 128 29.50 -33.63 9.60
CA GLU A 128 28.05 -33.86 9.73
C GLU A 128 27.43 -32.90 10.77
N LEU A 129 28.13 -32.62 11.87
CA LEU A 129 27.69 -31.68 12.88
C LEU A 129 27.67 -30.24 12.35
N ASP A 130 28.71 -29.84 11.60
CA ASP A 130 28.80 -28.52 11.00
C ASP A 130 27.67 -28.29 9.97
N GLU A 131 27.36 -29.30 9.15
CA GLU A 131 26.22 -29.26 8.21
C GLU A 131 24.88 -29.16 8.95
N ALA A 132 24.69 -29.92 10.04
CA ALA A 132 23.49 -29.84 10.86
C ALA A 132 23.32 -28.46 11.52
N VAL A 133 24.42 -27.86 12.01
CA VAL A 133 24.42 -26.51 12.59
C VAL A 133 24.06 -25.47 11.53
N GLN A 134 24.63 -25.57 10.32
CA GLN A 134 24.29 -24.66 9.23
C GLN A 134 22.81 -24.75 8.85
N ASN A 135 22.28 -25.97 8.73
CA ASN A 135 20.85 -26.19 8.43
C ASN A 135 19.93 -25.62 9.52
N LEU A 136 20.31 -25.78 10.80
CA LEU A 136 19.57 -25.18 11.92
C LEU A 136 19.63 -23.65 11.91
N GLN A 137 20.78 -23.05 11.56
CA GLN A 137 20.90 -21.61 11.39
C GLN A 137 20.03 -21.07 10.25
N GLU A 138 20.01 -21.74 9.10
CA GLU A 138 19.14 -21.39 7.98
C GLU A 138 17.66 -21.45 8.38
N LYS A 139 17.23 -22.52 9.06
CA LYS A 139 15.87 -22.63 9.61
C LYS A 139 15.56 -21.53 10.62
N SER A 140 16.51 -21.20 11.49
CA SER A 140 16.35 -20.12 12.46
C SER A 140 16.14 -18.77 11.78
N ASN A 141 16.88 -18.48 10.70
CA ASN A 141 16.70 -17.24 9.94
C ASN A 141 15.33 -17.19 9.26
N ILE A 142 14.86 -18.30 8.70
CA ILE A 142 13.51 -18.39 8.10
C ILE A 142 12.43 -18.14 9.15
N ILE A 143 12.57 -18.74 10.35
CA ILE A 143 11.63 -18.52 11.46
C ILE A 143 11.61 -17.04 11.85
N PHE A 144 12.78 -16.41 12.00
CA PHE A 144 12.88 -14.99 12.32
C PHE A 144 12.21 -14.09 11.26
N ASP A 145 12.40 -14.39 9.98
CA ASP A 145 11.74 -13.66 8.89
C ASP A 145 10.22 -13.83 8.90
N LEU A 146 9.74 -15.04 9.24
CA LEU A 146 8.31 -15.32 9.38
C LEU A 146 7.70 -14.62 10.60
N GLU A 147 8.41 -14.57 11.72
CA GLU A 147 8.01 -13.85 12.93
C GLU A 147 7.87 -12.34 12.64
N ASN A 148 8.86 -11.74 11.98
CA ASN A 148 8.80 -10.33 11.57
C ASN A 148 7.65 -10.06 10.60
N LYS A 149 7.38 -10.96 9.65
CA LYS A 149 6.23 -10.82 8.73
C LYS A 149 4.91 -10.90 9.49
N LEU A 150 4.79 -11.83 10.44
CA LEU A 150 3.61 -11.99 11.27
C LEU A 150 3.34 -10.75 12.12
N GLU A 151 4.37 -10.18 12.73
CA GLU A 151 4.27 -8.94 13.52
C GLU A 151 3.81 -7.77 12.64
N ASN A 152 4.39 -7.59 11.45
CA ASN A 152 3.95 -6.56 10.50
C ASN A 152 2.49 -6.77 10.05
N LEU A 153 2.11 -8.01 9.75
CA LEU A 153 0.73 -8.37 9.40
C LEU A 153 -0.25 -8.07 10.54
N GLN A 154 0.16 -8.27 11.79
CA GLN A 154 -0.65 -7.97 12.96
C GLN A 154 -0.88 -6.46 13.10
N VAL A 155 0.16 -5.63 12.93
CA VAL A 155 0.01 -4.17 12.94
C VAL A 155 -0.94 -3.70 11.83
N VAL A 156 -0.81 -4.23 10.61
CA VAL A 156 -1.71 -3.90 9.49
C VAL A 156 -3.14 -4.33 9.80
N TYR A 157 -3.33 -5.50 10.41
CA TYR A 157 -4.65 -5.98 10.82
C TYR A 157 -5.31 -5.05 11.85
N GLU A 158 -4.56 -4.61 12.87
CA GLU A 158 -5.05 -3.68 13.89
C GLU A 158 -5.42 -2.30 13.29
N ASP A 159 -4.63 -1.79 12.34
CA ASP A 159 -4.92 -0.56 11.61
C ASP A 159 -6.20 -0.68 10.76
N VAL A 160 -6.35 -1.78 10.02
CA VAL A 160 -7.55 -2.04 9.20
C VAL A 160 -8.78 -2.21 10.09
N GLN A 161 -8.65 -2.89 11.23
CA GLN A 161 -9.74 -3.03 12.20
C GLN A 161 -10.18 -1.66 12.75
N THR A 162 -9.22 -0.80 13.11
CA THR A 162 -9.50 0.56 13.57
C THR A 162 -10.21 1.38 12.49
N GLN A 163 -9.74 1.31 11.24
CA GLN A 163 -10.39 2.01 10.12
C GLN A 163 -11.81 1.50 9.84
N LEU A 164 -12.05 0.19 10.00
CA LEU A 164 -13.38 -0.40 9.85
C LEU A 164 -14.34 0.12 10.92
N GLU A 165 -13.91 0.15 12.18
CA GLU A 165 -14.71 0.68 13.29
C GLU A 165 -15.03 2.17 13.10
N GLU A 166 -14.06 2.98 12.65
CA GLU A 166 -14.28 4.39 12.31
C GLU A 166 -15.24 4.57 11.13
N SER A 167 -15.12 3.73 10.09
CA SER A 167 -16.04 3.74 8.95
C SER A 167 -17.47 3.40 9.37
N GLN A 168 -17.65 2.39 10.22
CA GLN A 168 -18.95 2.00 10.76
C GLN A 168 -19.57 3.11 11.62
N LYS A 169 -18.77 3.80 12.45
CA LYS A 169 -19.25 4.97 13.22
C LYS A 169 -19.72 6.09 12.29
N ARG A 170 -18.94 6.44 11.26
CA ARG A 170 -19.33 7.45 10.27
C ARG A 170 -20.60 7.07 9.51
N GLU A 171 -20.75 5.80 9.15
CA GLU A 171 -21.96 5.30 8.49
C GLU A 171 -23.18 5.40 9.41
N ALA A 172 -23.05 5.03 10.68
CA ALA A 172 -24.12 5.17 11.67
C ALA A 172 -24.52 6.65 11.88
N GLU A 173 -23.54 7.56 11.95
CA GLU A 173 -23.79 9.01 12.04
C GLU A 173 -24.52 9.53 10.79
N PHE A 174 -24.07 9.15 9.60
CA PHE A 174 -24.69 9.54 8.34
C PHE A 174 -26.13 9.02 8.24
N ASN A 175 -26.37 7.76 8.60
CA ASN A 175 -27.71 7.19 8.64
C ASN A 175 -28.61 7.92 9.64
N GLY A 176 -28.09 8.27 10.82
CA GLY A 176 -28.80 9.06 11.82
C GLY A 176 -29.17 10.47 11.32
N ILE A 177 -28.31 11.11 10.52
CA ILE A 177 -28.63 12.39 9.87
C ILE A 177 -29.72 12.20 8.82
N CYS A 178 -29.62 11.18 7.97
CA CYS A 178 -30.63 10.87 6.96
C CYS A 178 -32.01 10.61 7.58
N ASP A 179 -32.05 9.88 8.69
CA ASP A 179 -33.29 9.61 9.42
C ASP A 179 -33.92 10.88 10.02
N LYS A 180 -33.10 11.82 10.52
CA LYS A 180 -33.56 13.12 11.00
C LYS A 180 -34.17 13.95 9.87
N ILE A 181 -33.43 14.12 8.76
CA ILE A 181 -33.90 14.87 7.58
C ILE A 181 -35.19 14.25 7.04
N ARG A 182 -35.24 12.91 6.95
CA ARG A 182 -36.45 12.20 6.51
C ARG A 182 -37.63 12.47 7.43
N SER A 183 -37.41 12.45 8.74
CA SER A 183 -38.45 12.71 9.73
C SER A 183 -38.95 14.16 9.67
N GLU A 184 -38.04 15.12 9.56
CA GLU A 184 -38.36 16.54 9.39
C GLU A 184 -39.19 16.79 8.12
N LEU A 185 -38.79 16.20 6.99
CA LEU A 185 -39.51 16.32 5.73
C LEU A 185 -40.91 15.69 5.78
N ILE A 186 -41.05 14.55 6.48
CA ILE A 186 -42.36 13.91 6.70
C ILE A 186 -43.26 14.82 7.53
N GLU A 187 -42.77 15.40 8.62
CA GLU A 187 -43.56 16.30 9.47
C GLU A 187 -43.89 17.63 8.76
N GLU A 188 -42.97 18.19 7.98
CA GLU A 188 -43.24 19.35 7.12
C GLU A 188 -44.34 19.04 6.10
N HIS A 189 -44.26 17.89 5.42
CA HIS A 189 -45.28 17.50 4.46
C HIS A 189 -46.64 17.29 5.14
N LYS A 190 -46.68 16.61 6.30
CA LYS A 190 -47.92 16.43 7.08
C LYS A 190 -48.55 17.76 7.47
N THR A 191 -47.76 18.69 8.00
CA THR A 191 -48.26 20.01 8.40
C THR A 191 -48.78 20.80 7.21
N LYS A 192 -48.08 20.78 6.06
CA LYS A 192 -48.53 21.43 4.82
C LYS A 192 -49.82 20.83 4.26
N VAL A 193 -49.98 19.52 4.32
CA VAL A 193 -51.25 18.87 3.92
C VAL A 193 -52.38 19.30 4.85
N ALA A 194 -52.15 19.27 6.17
CA ALA A 194 -53.17 19.68 7.14
C ALA A 194 -53.60 21.14 6.98
N THR A 195 -52.66 22.06 6.69
CA THR A 195 -53.01 23.47 6.44
C THR A 195 -53.79 23.63 5.14
N MET A 196 -53.40 22.95 4.06
CA MET A 196 -54.16 22.97 2.80
C MET A 196 -55.57 22.40 2.95
N GLU A 197 -55.73 21.31 3.70
CA GLU A 197 -57.05 20.73 4.01
C GLU A 197 -57.91 21.69 4.83
N GLN A 198 -57.31 22.37 5.82
CA GLN A 198 -58.01 23.38 6.61
C GLN A 198 -58.43 24.58 5.76
N GLU A 199 -57.54 25.12 4.93
CA GLU A 199 -57.84 26.23 4.02
C GLU A 199 -58.95 25.85 3.02
N ALA A 200 -58.89 24.63 2.47
CA ALA A 200 -59.92 24.11 1.57
C ALA A 200 -61.27 23.98 2.30
N ALA A 201 -61.28 23.50 3.54
CA ALA A 201 -62.48 23.38 4.36
C ALA A 201 -63.10 24.76 4.69
N VAL A 202 -62.27 25.78 4.96
CA VAL A 202 -62.75 27.16 5.17
C VAL A 202 -63.37 27.72 3.89
N LYS A 203 -62.67 27.60 2.75
CA LYS A 203 -63.20 28.06 1.46
C LYS A 203 -64.48 27.35 1.06
N LEU A 204 -64.60 26.05 1.36
CA LEU A 204 -65.82 25.28 1.13
C LEU A 204 -66.98 25.87 1.93
N LYS A 205 -66.79 26.12 3.24
CA LYS A 205 -67.81 26.73 4.09
C LYS A 205 -68.21 28.13 3.63
N GLU A 206 -67.25 28.97 3.22
CA GLU A 206 -67.54 30.29 2.66
C GLU A 206 -68.39 30.20 1.38
N LYS A 207 -68.12 29.22 0.52
CA LYS A 207 -68.93 28.99 -0.68
C LYS A 207 -70.31 28.41 -0.36
N GLU A 208 -70.42 27.54 0.64
CA GLU A 208 -71.72 27.06 1.14
C GLU A 208 -72.57 28.21 1.66
N THR A 209 -72.00 29.12 2.47
CA THR A 209 -72.75 30.30 2.96
C THR A 209 -73.11 31.28 1.86
N GLU A 210 -72.25 31.46 0.84
CA GLU A 210 -72.57 32.27 -0.34
C GLU A 210 -73.74 31.67 -1.13
N ILE A 211 -73.75 30.34 -1.33
CA ILE A 211 -74.85 29.62 -1.98
C ILE A 211 -76.15 29.77 -1.17
N GLU A 212 -76.11 29.61 0.16
CA GLU A 212 -77.28 29.79 1.02
C GLU A 212 -77.84 31.22 0.92
N LEU A 213 -76.98 32.23 0.93
CA LEU A 213 -77.37 33.63 0.80
C LEU A 213 -78.03 33.90 -0.55
N VAL A 214 -77.42 33.45 -1.66
CA VAL A 214 -77.97 33.61 -3.00
C VAL A 214 -79.29 32.87 -3.13
N THR A 215 -79.41 31.68 -2.54
CA THR A 215 -80.66 30.89 -2.55
C THR A 215 -81.77 31.62 -1.77
N ALA A 216 -81.45 32.21 -0.61
CA ALA A 216 -82.40 33.02 0.15
C ALA A 216 -82.87 34.25 -0.63
N GLN A 217 -81.95 34.97 -1.28
CA GLN A 217 -82.28 36.10 -2.15
C GLN A 217 -83.15 35.68 -3.34
N LEU A 218 -82.85 34.54 -3.96
CA LEU A 218 -83.64 34.00 -5.07
C LEU A 218 -85.07 33.70 -4.61
N ASN A 219 -85.23 33.03 -3.46
CA ASN A 219 -86.55 32.74 -2.88
C ASN A 219 -87.34 34.01 -2.54
N GLU A 220 -86.68 35.04 -2.02
CA GLU A 220 -87.32 36.34 -1.75
C GLU A 220 -87.80 37.00 -3.05
N MET A 221 -86.95 37.02 -4.08
CA MET A 221 -87.32 37.56 -5.40
C MET A 221 -88.45 36.76 -6.04
N GLU A 222 -88.45 35.44 -5.93
CA GLU A 222 -89.55 34.59 -6.40
C GLU A 222 -90.87 34.92 -5.68
N SER A 223 -90.83 35.13 -4.35
CA SER A 223 -92.00 35.55 -3.57
C SER A 223 -92.52 36.93 -4.02
N ILE A 224 -91.63 37.91 -4.25
CA ILE A 224 -92.00 39.22 -4.78
C ILE A 224 -92.65 39.08 -6.17
N ILE A 225 -92.07 38.27 -7.06
CA ILE A 225 -92.63 38.02 -8.39
C ILE A 225 -94.02 37.37 -8.28
N GLN A 226 -94.22 36.41 -7.38
CA GLN A 226 -95.52 35.80 -7.14
C GLN A 226 -96.55 36.81 -6.64
N ASN A 227 -96.18 37.66 -5.67
CA ASN A 227 -97.04 38.72 -5.16
C ASN A 227 -97.41 39.72 -6.26
N LEU A 228 -96.44 40.22 -7.02
CA LEU A 228 -96.70 41.14 -8.15
C LEU A 228 -97.58 40.51 -9.24
N ARG A 229 -97.41 39.21 -9.50
CA ARG A 229 -98.30 38.48 -10.42
C ARG A 229 -99.73 38.43 -9.89
N GLN A 230 -99.91 38.18 -8.61
CA GLN A 230 -101.23 38.18 -7.97
C GLN A 230 -101.85 39.58 -8.00
N GLU A 231 -101.09 40.63 -7.64
CA GLU A 231 -101.53 42.02 -7.72
C GLU A 231 -101.94 42.41 -9.16
N LEU A 232 -101.23 41.92 -10.18
CA LEU A 232 -101.60 42.15 -11.59
C LEU A 232 -102.90 41.45 -11.98
N ILE A 233 -103.14 40.23 -11.47
CA ILE A 233 -104.40 39.51 -11.67
C ILE A 233 -105.53 40.29 -11.00
N ASP A 234 -105.37 40.66 -9.73
CA ASP A 234 -106.36 41.39 -8.95
C ASP A 234 -106.68 42.75 -9.62
N ALA A 235 -105.65 43.50 -10.05
CA ALA A 235 -105.84 44.75 -10.79
C ALA A 235 -106.54 44.56 -12.14
N ALA A 236 -106.28 43.45 -12.85
CA ALA A 236 -106.98 43.13 -14.09
C ALA A 236 -108.45 42.77 -13.85
N GLU A 237 -108.76 42.11 -12.73
CA GLU A 237 -110.14 41.83 -12.31
C GLU A 237 -110.87 43.09 -11.86
N ASP A 238 -110.23 43.95 -11.08
CA ASP A 238 -110.76 45.26 -10.68
C ASP A 238 -111.05 46.12 -11.91
N LYS A 239 -110.15 46.18 -12.88
CA LYS A 239 -110.38 46.87 -14.15
C LYS A 239 -111.58 46.28 -14.91
N LYS A 240 -111.72 44.95 -14.98
CA LYS A 240 -112.90 44.29 -15.59
C LYS A 240 -114.18 44.64 -14.83
N LEU A 241 -114.13 44.73 -13.50
CA LEU A 241 -115.26 45.13 -12.66
C LEU A 241 -115.62 46.61 -12.89
N GLU A 242 -114.63 47.49 -12.97
CA GLU A 242 -114.81 48.90 -13.33
C GLU A 242 -115.38 49.08 -14.72
N GLU A 243 -114.89 48.34 -15.72
CA GLU A 243 -115.45 48.34 -17.07
C GLU A 243 -116.92 47.85 -17.06
N LYS A 244 -117.24 46.78 -16.31
CA LYS A 244 -118.63 46.33 -16.13
C LYS A 244 -119.50 47.41 -15.46
N LYS A 245 -119.00 48.06 -14.40
CA LYS A 245 -119.68 49.18 -13.71
C LYS A 245 -119.87 50.37 -14.66
N GLY A 246 -118.84 50.74 -15.42
CA GLY A 246 -118.86 51.81 -16.41
C GLY A 246 -119.83 51.53 -17.55
N ILE A 247 -119.86 50.30 -18.08
CA ILE A 247 -120.84 49.87 -19.09
C ILE A 247 -122.26 49.91 -18.49
N ALA A 248 -122.45 49.50 -17.23
CA ALA A 248 -123.75 49.58 -16.57
C ALA A 248 -124.20 51.04 -16.37
N ALA A 249 -123.31 51.93 -15.93
CA ALA A 249 -123.56 53.36 -15.80
C ALA A 249 -123.87 54.00 -17.16
N LEU A 250 -123.12 53.66 -18.23
CA LEU A 250 -123.41 54.11 -19.60
C LEU A 250 -124.77 53.63 -20.09
N ARG A 251 -125.17 52.38 -19.78
CA ARG A 251 -126.51 51.87 -20.09
C ARG A 251 -127.59 52.66 -19.34
N ASP A 252 -127.37 52.98 -18.06
CA ASP A 252 -128.34 53.75 -17.28
C ASP A 252 -128.43 55.20 -17.75
N LEU A 253 -127.29 55.88 -18.00
CA LEU A 253 -127.22 57.21 -18.61
C LEU A 253 -127.89 57.23 -19.99
N LYS A 254 -127.69 56.20 -20.83
CA LYS A 254 -128.39 56.06 -22.11
C LYS A 254 -129.90 55.97 -21.91
N ARG A 255 -130.38 55.24 -20.88
CA ARG A 255 -131.80 55.16 -20.53
C ARG A 255 -132.35 56.50 -20.05
N GLN A 256 -131.62 57.19 -19.17
CA GLN A 256 -131.97 58.53 -18.67
C GLN A 256 -132.02 59.55 -19.81
N LEU A 257 -131.02 59.55 -20.71
CA LEU A 257 -130.98 60.41 -21.89
C LEU A 257 -132.17 60.14 -22.81
N GLN A 258 -132.53 58.87 -23.05
CA GLN A 258 -133.73 58.54 -23.83
C GLN A 258 -135.02 59.00 -23.13
N ALA A 259 -135.10 58.90 -21.80
CA ALA A 259 -136.24 59.40 -21.04
C ALA A 259 -136.35 60.93 -21.11
N GLU A 260 -135.23 61.65 -20.99
CA GLU A 260 -135.18 63.11 -21.14
C GLU A 260 -135.44 63.54 -22.58
N LYS A 261 -134.95 62.82 -23.60
CA LYS A 261 -135.33 63.07 -24.99
C LYS A 261 -136.84 62.95 -25.18
N LYS A 262 -137.48 61.89 -24.67
CA LYS A 262 -138.94 61.73 -24.70
C LYS A 262 -139.66 62.84 -23.92
N ARG A 263 -139.09 63.31 -22.81
CA ARG A 263 -139.65 64.41 -22.01
C ARG A 263 -139.53 65.74 -22.74
N ALA A 264 -138.39 66.01 -23.37
CA ALA A 264 -138.13 67.16 -24.22
C ALA A 264 -139.02 67.15 -25.47
N GLU A 265 -139.24 66.00 -26.11
CA GLU A 265 -140.20 65.82 -27.20
C GLU A 265 -141.62 66.17 -26.73
N LYS A 266 -142.07 65.68 -25.56
CA LYS A 266 -143.35 66.07 -24.96
C LYS A 266 -143.43 67.56 -24.60
N LEU A 267 -142.32 68.17 -24.20
CA LEU A 267 -142.22 69.61 -23.91
C LEU A 267 -142.27 70.44 -25.19
N GLN A 268 -141.60 70.00 -26.26
CA GLN A 268 -141.69 70.59 -27.59
C GLN A 268 -143.10 70.46 -28.15
N GLU A 269 -143.77 69.32 -27.95
CA GLU A 269 -145.18 69.14 -28.30
C GLU A 269 -146.06 70.15 -27.54
N ARG A 270 -145.81 70.35 -26.24
CA ARG A 270 -146.50 71.37 -25.42
C ARG A 270 -146.20 72.82 -25.83
N ILE A 271 -144.97 73.11 -26.27
CA ILE A 271 -144.57 74.42 -26.80
C ILE A 271 -145.21 74.64 -28.18
N LYS A 272 -145.29 73.59 -29.01
CA LYS A 272 -145.97 73.63 -30.30
C LYS A 272 -147.48 73.86 -30.13
N ASP A 273 -148.11 73.20 -29.15
CA ASP A 273 -149.51 73.42 -28.78
C ASP A 273 -149.76 74.85 -28.26
N LEU A 274 -148.79 75.43 -27.55
CA LEU A 274 -148.81 76.85 -27.15
C LEU A 274 -148.61 77.80 -28.35
N HIS A 275 -147.75 77.44 -29.31
CA HIS A 275 -147.50 78.21 -30.53
C HIS A 275 -148.71 78.21 -31.47
N ASP A 276 -149.47 77.12 -31.55
CA ASP A 276 -150.70 77.01 -32.34
C ASP A 276 -151.92 77.69 -31.65
N SER A 277 -151.77 78.18 -30.41
CA SER A 277 -152.86 78.80 -29.61
C SER A 277 -152.72 80.32 -29.35
N SER A 278 -151.71 81.02 -29.89
CA SER A 278 -151.63 82.48 -29.76
C SER A 278 -150.94 83.15 -30.95
N ARG A 279 -151.74 83.56 -31.93
CA ARG A 279 -151.38 84.55 -32.96
C ARG A 279 -151.81 85.94 -32.46
N GLY A 280 -150.85 86.72 -31.97
CA GLY A 280 -151.06 88.10 -31.53
C GLY A 280 -149.77 88.80 -31.12
N ASP A 281 -149.26 89.61 -32.05
CA ASP A 281 -148.69 90.97 -31.93
C ASP A 281 -147.62 91.40 -30.88
N GLU A 282 -146.71 92.25 -31.37
CA GLU A 282 -145.79 93.20 -30.67
C GLU A 282 -144.72 92.65 -29.68
N SER A 283 -143.55 93.26 -29.41
CA SER A 283 -142.72 94.34 -29.96
C SER A 283 -141.55 94.53 -28.95
N MET A 284 -140.38 95.03 -29.40
CA MET A 284 -139.24 95.56 -28.60
C MET A 284 -138.38 94.57 -27.80
N SER A 285 -137.09 94.77 -27.50
CA SER A 285 -135.93 95.45 -28.09
C SER A 285 -134.76 95.16 -27.14
N ASN A 286 -133.54 95.16 -27.69
CA ASN A 286 -132.24 95.49 -27.04
C ASN A 286 -131.53 94.43 -26.17
N ASP A 287 -130.37 94.00 -26.70
CA ASP A 287 -129.03 94.20 -26.13
C ASP A 287 -128.87 94.26 -24.60
N ILE A 288 -127.95 93.44 -24.08
CA ILE A 288 -126.70 93.88 -23.42
C ILE A 288 -126.04 92.69 -22.69
N ASP A 289 -124.72 92.60 -22.89
CA ASP A 289 -123.74 91.83 -22.13
C ASP A 289 -124.02 91.74 -20.61
N ARG A 290 -123.50 90.70 -19.95
CA ARG A 290 -122.56 90.82 -18.80
C ARG A 290 -122.30 89.46 -18.12
N TYR A 291 -121.00 89.15 -17.97
CA TYR A 291 -120.24 88.68 -16.77
C TYR A 291 -120.84 87.59 -15.85
N SER A 292 -120.16 86.47 -15.59
CA SER A 292 -118.97 86.25 -14.74
C SER A 292 -119.29 85.97 -13.26
N MET A 293 -118.37 85.20 -12.65
CA MET A 293 -118.09 84.97 -11.21
C MET A 293 -118.90 83.87 -10.50
N PHE A 294 -118.40 83.03 -9.57
CA PHE A 294 -117.19 82.92 -8.71
C PHE A 294 -117.00 81.41 -8.33
N SER A 295 -115.80 80.81 -8.29
CA SER A 295 -114.79 80.73 -7.21
C SER A 295 -115.19 80.05 -5.89
N TRP A 296 -114.35 79.09 -5.46
CA TRP A 296 -113.83 78.98 -4.09
C TRP A 296 -112.38 78.48 -4.16
N SER A 297 -111.50 79.10 -3.37
CA SER A 297 -110.13 78.67 -3.07
C SER A 297 -109.89 78.71 -1.56
N GLY A 298 -108.89 77.98 -1.08
CA GLY A 298 -108.28 78.07 0.26
C GLY A 298 -108.48 76.81 1.10
N MET A 299 -107.46 76.16 1.66
CA MET A 299 -106.35 76.73 2.44
C MET A 299 -104.95 76.08 2.23
N SER A 300 -103.95 76.88 2.61
CA SER A 300 -102.47 76.75 2.72
C SER A 300 -102.02 75.66 3.75
N GLU A 301 -100.77 75.19 3.90
CA GLU A 301 -99.52 75.94 4.15
C GLU A 301 -98.26 75.04 4.32
N ASN A 302 -97.07 75.60 3.96
CA ASN A 302 -95.64 75.35 4.33
C ASN A 302 -95.05 73.92 4.35
N GLY A 303 -93.78 73.65 4.00
CA GLY A 303 -92.62 74.47 3.65
C GLY A 303 -91.29 73.75 4.03
N GLN A 304 -90.20 74.08 3.33
CA GLN A 304 -88.75 73.76 3.54
C GLN A 304 -88.13 72.61 2.70
N ARG A 305 -87.30 72.94 1.68
CA ARG A 305 -85.80 73.05 1.62
C ARG A 305 -85.14 71.67 1.33
N THR A 306 -84.14 71.44 0.46
CA THR A 306 -83.08 72.28 -0.17
C THR A 306 -82.32 71.50 -1.28
N THR A 307 -81.60 72.26 -2.14
CA THR A 307 -80.31 71.97 -2.86
C THR A 307 -80.29 70.93 -4.01
N SER A 308 -80.25 71.33 -5.30
CA SER A 308 -79.07 71.70 -6.16
C SER A 308 -78.26 70.48 -6.64
N ARG A 309 -77.82 70.27 -7.90
CA ARG A 309 -77.58 71.09 -9.12
C ARG A 309 -77.26 70.10 -10.28
N PRO A 310 -77.43 70.44 -11.58
CA PRO A 310 -77.21 69.55 -12.73
C PRO A 310 -75.85 69.78 -13.43
N LYS A 311 -75.49 68.96 -14.43
CA LYS A 311 -74.83 69.40 -15.70
C LYS A 311 -74.57 68.27 -16.72
N SER A 312 -74.75 68.64 -17.99
CA SER A 312 -74.55 67.92 -19.25
C SER A 312 -73.53 68.65 -20.16
N SER A 313 -73.22 68.07 -21.33
CA SER A 313 -72.39 68.53 -22.51
C SER A 313 -70.86 68.42 -22.35
N ILE A 314 -70.05 67.73 -23.19
CA ILE A 314 -69.84 67.54 -24.67
C ILE A 314 -69.02 68.67 -25.34
N SER A 315 -67.96 68.25 -26.08
CA SER A 315 -67.13 68.93 -27.13
C SER A 315 -66.16 70.06 -26.67
N ASP A 316 -64.94 70.31 -27.19
CA ASP A 316 -64.28 69.97 -28.47
C ASP A 316 -62.75 70.32 -28.48
N THR A 317 -61.96 69.56 -29.28
CA THR A 317 -60.78 69.82 -30.16
C THR A 317 -59.52 70.72 -29.88
N GLN A 318 -58.33 70.09 -30.11
CA GLN A 318 -57.07 70.42 -30.89
C GLN A 318 -55.93 71.43 -30.49
N GLU A 319 -54.69 70.86 -30.27
CA GLU A 319 -53.29 71.13 -30.78
C GLU A 319 -52.63 72.56 -30.87
N PRO A 320 -51.28 72.77 -31.12
CA PRO A 320 -50.01 71.99 -30.88
C PRO A 320 -48.70 72.80 -30.43
N LEU A 321 -47.67 72.09 -29.90
CA LEU A 321 -46.16 72.27 -29.93
C LEU A 321 -45.43 73.55 -29.34
N PRO A 322 -44.06 73.59 -29.14
CA PRO A 322 -43.06 72.62 -28.60
C PRO A 322 -41.93 73.24 -27.67
N LEU A 323 -40.96 72.40 -27.25
CA LEU A 323 -39.54 72.65 -26.85
C LEU A 323 -39.12 72.94 -25.37
N ASN A 324 -38.31 71.99 -24.87
CA ASN A 324 -37.01 72.10 -24.15
C ASN A 324 -36.86 71.95 -22.60
N SER A 325 -36.04 70.94 -22.28
CA SER A 325 -34.97 70.82 -21.25
C SER A 325 -35.31 70.78 -19.75
N SER A 326 -35.40 69.57 -19.17
CA SER A 326 -34.41 68.97 -18.24
C SER A 326 -34.95 67.69 -17.58
N PRO A 327 -34.11 66.70 -17.22
CA PRO A 327 -34.56 65.37 -16.82
C PRO A 327 -34.58 65.19 -15.30
N VAL A 328 -35.76 64.93 -14.72
CA VAL A 328 -35.93 64.30 -13.40
C VAL A 328 -37.25 63.48 -13.45
N PRO A 329 -37.46 62.46 -12.58
CA PRO A 329 -37.58 61.07 -12.99
C PRO A 329 -39.02 60.59 -12.77
N GLY A 330 -39.65 60.04 -13.81
CA GLY A 330 -41.00 59.52 -13.64
C GLY A 330 -41.56 58.94 -14.91
N ASP A 331 -41.77 57.63 -14.86
CA ASP A 331 -42.83 56.93 -15.56
C ASP A 331 -42.65 56.70 -17.08
N ARG A 332 -41.80 55.70 -17.38
CA ARG A 332 -42.04 54.74 -18.45
C ARG A 332 -41.92 53.32 -17.85
N GLY A 333 -42.94 52.92 -17.12
CA GLY A 333 -43.19 51.52 -16.81
C GLY A 333 -43.69 50.82 -18.06
N GLU A 334 -42.77 50.22 -18.84
CA GLU A 334 -43.01 49.03 -19.69
C GLU A 334 -41.77 48.57 -20.48
N GLY A 335 -40.63 49.29 -20.45
CA GLY A 335 -39.34 48.80 -21.00
C GLY A 335 -38.18 48.79 -20.01
N THR A 336 -38.40 49.25 -18.79
CA THR A 336 -37.35 49.44 -17.76
C THR A 336 -37.07 48.17 -16.97
N ILE A 337 -38.07 47.29 -16.82
CA ILE A 337 -37.91 46.00 -16.14
C ILE A 337 -37.11 45.05 -17.02
N GLU A 338 -37.38 45.00 -18.32
CA GLU A 338 -36.65 44.15 -19.28
C GLU A 338 -35.18 44.60 -19.40
N SER A 339 -34.92 45.91 -19.52
CA SER A 339 -33.53 46.43 -19.52
C SER A 339 -32.78 46.25 -18.19
N ILE A 340 -33.48 46.25 -17.04
CA ILE A 340 -32.86 45.97 -15.74
C ILE A 340 -32.61 44.47 -15.58
N CYS A 341 -33.56 43.61 -16.01
CA CYS A 341 -33.42 42.16 -16.05
C CYS A 341 -32.24 41.75 -16.94
N ASP A 342 -32.18 42.26 -18.17
CA ASP A 342 -31.07 42.03 -19.10
C ASP A 342 -29.73 42.45 -18.48
N ARG A 343 -29.69 43.61 -17.79
CA ARG A 343 -28.48 44.09 -17.11
C ARG A 343 -28.11 43.20 -15.92
N THR A 344 -29.07 42.68 -15.17
CA THR A 344 -28.80 41.74 -14.07
C THR A 344 -28.34 40.38 -14.59
N GLU A 345 -28.90 39.90 -15.70
CA GLU A 345 -28.49 38.66 -16.38
C GLU A 345 -27.09 38.79 -16.98
N LEU A 346 -26.79 39.92 -17.64
CA LEU A 346 -25.44 40.26 -18.10
C LEU A 346 -24.45 40.34 -16.95
N SER A 347 -24.82 40.97 -15.83
CA SER A 347 -23.96 41.04 -14.63
C SER A 347 -23.74 39.67 -14.00
N GLN A 348 -24.75 38.81 -14.00
CA GLN A 348 -24.64 37.43 -13.51
C GLN A 348 -23.75 36.60 -14.45
N HIS A 349 -23.91 36.78 -15.77
CA HIS A 349 -23.09 36.08 -16.75
C HIS A 349 -21.62 36.53 -16.69
N VAL A 350 -21.37 37.83 -16.52
CA VAL A 350 -20.01 38.36 -16.28
C VAL A 350 -19.42 37.80 -15.00
N ALA A 351 -20.19 37.74 -13.90
CA ALA A 351 -19.71 37.14 -12.65
C ALA A 351 -19.40 35.63 -12.81
N MET A 352 -20.20 34.90 -13.59
CA MET A 352 -19.93 33.50 -13.92
C MET A 352 -18.66 33.35 -14.77
N LEU A 353 -18.47 34.20 -15.78
CA LEU A 353 -17.26 34.21 -16.61
C LEU A 353 -16.02 34.60 -15.81
N GLU A 354 -16.12 35.57 -14.89
CA GLU A 354 -15.03 35.94 -13.98
C GLU A 354 -14.67 34.79 -13.04
N GLN A 355 -15.66 34.06 -12.52
CA GLN A 355 -15.44 32.88 -11.71
C GLN A 355 -14.79 31.75 -12.53
N GLU A 356 -15.27 31.49 -13.75
CA GLU A 356 -14.68 30.50 -14.65
C GLU A 356 -13.23 30.85 -15.00
N ASN A 357 -12.97 32.13 -15.31
CA ASN A 357 -11.65 32.62 -15.64
C ASN A 357 -10.68 32.49 -14.44
N ALA A 358 -11.15 32.78 -13.22
CA ALA A 358 -10.36 32.57 -12.00
C ALA A 358 -9.98 31.08 -11.78
N ILE A 359 -10.91 30.16 -12.03
CA ILE A 359 -10.65 28.71 -11.94
C ILE A 359 -9.65 28.27 -13.02
N LEU A 360 -9.78 28.80 -14.24
CA LEU A 360 -8.87 28.50 -15.34
C LEU A 360 -7.46 29.06 -15.07
N GLU A 361 -7.34 30.27 -14.54
CA GLU A 361 -6.06 30.85 -14.11
C GLU A 361 -5.40 30.02 -13.01
N GLU A 362 -6.17 29.55 -12.02
CA GLU A 362 -5.66 28.66 -10.98
C GLU A 362 -5.18 27.32 -11.58
N LYS A 363 -5.93 26.75 -12.52
CA LYS A 363 -5.54 25.53 -13.24
C LYS A 363 -4.27 25.70 -14.07
N VAL A 364 -4.12 26.84 -14.77
CA VAL A 364 -2.89 27.17 -15.50
C VAL A 364 -1.72 27.30 -14.52
N ARG A 365 -1.90 28.01 -13.41
CA ARG A 365 -0.86 28.14 -12.38
C ARG A 365 -0.44 26.78 -11.81
N HIS A 366 -1.37 25.87 -11.55
CA HIS A 366 -1.05 24.50 -11.12
C HIS A 366 -0.26 23.73 -12.17
N LEU A 367 -0.63 23.86 -13.45
CA LEU A 367 0.11 23.23 -14.54
C LEU A 367 1.53 23.81 -14.67
N GLU A 368 1.71 25.12 -14.52
CA GLU A 368 3.02 25.77 -14.54
C GLU A 368 3.91 25.30 -13.39
N ILE A 369 3.37 25.21 -12.17
CA ILE A 369 4.09 24.69 -11.00
C ILE A 369 4.47 23.21 -11.19
N ASN A 370 3.54 22.39 -11.69
CA ASN A 370 3.81 20.97 -11.95
C ASN A 370 4.82 20.79 -13.09
N ALA A 371 4.75 21.61 -14.15
CA ALA A 371 5.72 21.60 -15.24
C ALA A 371 7.12 21.99 -14.75
N ALA A 372 7.24 23.00 -13.89
CA ALA A 372 8.51 23.36 -13.26
C ALA A 372 9.06 22.24 -12.37
N ALA A 373 8.23 21.66 -11.50
CA ALA A 373 8.64 20.57 -10.60
C ALA A 373 9.07 19.31 -11.38
N THR A 374 8.37 18.97 -12.46
CA THR A 374 8.74 17.84 -13.32
C THR A 374 10.02 18.11 -14.11
N ALA A 375 10.23 19.34 -14.58
CA ALA A 375 11.50 19.75 -15.20
C ALA A 375 12.67 19.64 -14.20
N ASP A 376 12.50 20.07 -12.95
CA ASP A 376 13.52 19.97 -11.91
C ASP A 376 13.84 18.51 -11.54
N GLU A 377 12.85 17.64 -11.44
CA GLU A 377 13.09 16.21 -11.19
C GLU A 377 13.79 15.53 -12.36
N LEU A 378 13.44 15.87 -13.61
CA LEU A 378 14.17 15.38 -14.78
C LEU A 378 15.62 15.86 -14.78
N LEU A 379 15.89 17.11 -14.41
CA LEU A 379 17.26 17.61 -14.25
C LEU A 379 18.00 16.89 -13.12
N ARG A 380 17.33 16.59 -11.99
CA ARG A 380 17.92 15.85 -10.87
C ARG A 380 18.26 14.40 -11.25
N ARG A 381 17.35 13.71 -11.95
CA ARG A 381 17.59 12.37 -12.48
C ARG A 381 18.66 12.37 -13.56
N GLY A 382 18.66 13.38 -14.43
CA GLY A 382 19.72 13.59 -15.42
C GLY A 382 21.10 13.73 -14.77
N LYS A 383 21.21 14.54 -13.70
CA LYS A 383 22.44 14.65 -12.90
C LYS A 383 22.83 13.34 -12.22
N LEU A 384 21.86 12.60 -11.67
CA LEU A 384 22.12 11.30 -11.06
C LEU A 384 22.65 10.30 -12.08
N ILE A 385 22.01 10.19 -13.24
CA ILE A 385 22.46 9.34 -14.34
C ILE A 385 23.85 9.78 -14.81
N GLN A 386 24.07 11.09 -14.98
CA GLN A 386 25.38 11.64 -15.35
C GLN A 386 26.46 11.25 -14.32
N GLN A 387 26.17 11.34 -13.02
CA GLN A 387 27.08 10.92 -11.97
C GLN A 387 27.37 9.42 -12.06
N TYR A 388 26.36 8.57 -12.24
CA TYR A 388 26.56 7.12 -12.40
C TYR A 388 27.30 6.73 -13.69
N CYS A 389 27.10 7.47 -14.78
CA CYS A 389 27.77 7.23 -16.06
C CYS A 389 29.21 7.79 -16.08
N MET A 390 29.49 8.89 -15.37
CA MET A 390 30.82 9.48 -15.28
C MET A 390 31.69 8.83 -14.19
N ASP A 391 31.12 8.45 -13.04
CA ASP A 391 31.81 7.77 -11.91
C ASP A 391 31.79 6.24 -12.04
N GLY A 392 32.07 5.73 -13.24
CA GLY A 392 31.99 4.32 -13.61
C GLY A 392 32.17 3.31 -12.48
N GLY A 393 31.05 2.69 -12.06
CA GLY A 393 31.01 1.35 -11.47
C GLY A 393 31.60 1.16 -10.06
N ARG A 394 31.58 2.16 -9.16
CA ARG A 394 31.87 1.91 -7.74
C ARG A 394 30.62 2.03 -6.87
N PRO A 395 30.21 0.97 -6.13
CA PRO A 395 29.07 1.04 -5.23
C PRO A 395 29.40 1.94 -4.04
N PRO A 396 28.42 2.67 -3.46
CA PRO A 396 28.68 3.67 -2.44
C PRO A 396 29.05 3.01 -1.10
N SER A 397 30.34 2.87 -0.84
CA SER A 397 30.84 2.69 0.53
C SER A 397 30.93 4.06 1.21
N LYS A 398 30.21 4.19 2.34
CA LYS A 398 30.38 5.14 3.46
C LYS A 398 31.36 6.33 3.29
N ALA A 399 30.84 7.50 3.71
CA ALA A 399 31.44 8.84 3.81
C ALA A 399 31.31 9.66 2.52
N VAL A 400 30.77 10.88 2.52
CA VAL A 400 31.19 12.02 3.34
C VAL A 400 30.00 12.96 3.60
N ALA A 401 29.84 13.36 4.86
CA ALA A 401 29.06 14.53 5.24
C ALA A 401 29.72 15.78 4.67
N VAL A 402 29.05 16.51 3.77
CA VAL A 402 29.42 17.89 3.44
C VAL A 402 28.24 18.80 3.73
N SER A 403 28.47 19.58 4.79
CA SER A 403 27.76 20.76 5.22
C SER A 403 27.68 21.82 4.11
N HIS A 404 26.48 22.28 3.78
CA HIS A 404 26.26 23.65 3.32
C HIS A 404 25.17 24.28 4.20
N LYS A 405 25.62 25.07 5.18
CA LYS A 405 24.85 26.09 5.88
C LYS A 405 24.90 27.36 5.04
N GLU A 406 23.76 27.90 4.61
CA GLU A 406 23.57 29.34 4.42
C GLU A 406 22.11 29.75 4.78
N ASN A 407 22.02 30.67 5.76
CA ASN A 407 20.92 31.60 6.15
C ASN A 407 19.48 31.12 6.45
N PRO A 408 19.06 30.99 7.74
CA PRO A 408 17.70 30.61 8.13
C PRO A 408 16.84 31.74 8.75
N VAL A 409 17.10 33.03 8.47
CA VAL A 409 16.45 34.15 9.21
C VAL A 409 15.45 34.96 8.39
N LEU A 410 15.51 34.93 7.05
CA LEU A 410 14.57 35.68 6.20
C LEU A 410 13.37 34.86 5.70
N ASP A 411 13.48 33.54 5.58
CA ASP A 411 12.37 32.68 5.12
C ASP A 411 11.30 32.41 6.17
N LYS A 412 11.65 32.47 7.46
CA LYS A 412 10.73 32.11 8.56
C LYS A 412 9.64 33.16 8.83
N LEU A 413 9.73 34.36 8.25
CA LEU A 413 8.73 35.42 8.43
C LEU A 413 7.72 35.46 7.28
N THR A 414 8.16 35.18 6.05
CA THR A 414 7.32 35.05 4.85
C THR A 414 6.52 33.75 4.86
N GLU A 415 7.11 32.64 5.31
CA GLU A 415 6.42 31.34 5.43
C GLU A 415 5.30 31.35 6.49
N LYS A 416 5.48 32.12 7.58
CA LYS A 416 4.50 32.18 8.69
C LYS A 416 3.26 33.01 8.38
N MET A 417 3.35 34.04 7.52
CA MET A 417 2.17 34.81 7.07
C MET A 417 1.49 34.16 5.86
N SER A 418 2.25 33.54 4.95
CA SER A 418 1.68 32.83 3.80
C SER A 418 0.99 31.51 4.21
N GLY A 419 1.50 30.84 5.25
CA GLY A 419 0.90 29.61 5.79
C GLY A 419 -0.42 29.83 6.54
N MET A 420 -0.73 31.04 6.99
CA MET A 420 -1.95 31.28 7.80
C MET A 420 -3.19 31.58 6.94
N PHE A 421 -3.01 32.06 5.69
CA PHE A 421 -4.11 32.36 4.76
C PHE A 421 -4.44 31.20 3.79
N MET A 422 -3.48 30.33 3.45
CA MET A 422 -3.70 29.19 2.53
C MET A 422 -4.15 27.89 3.24
N ARG A 423 -4.01 27.80 4.56
CA ARG A 423 -4.31 26.58 5.34
C ARG A 423 -5.80 26.24 5.49
N SER A 424 -6.73 27.13 5.11
CA SER A 424 -8.16 26.86 5.33
C SER A 424 -8.82 26.07 4.20
N ASN A 425 -8.30 26.12 2.97
CA ASN A 425 -8.86 25.39 1.81
C ASN A 425 -7.87 24.48 1.06
N SER A 426 -6.55 24.67 1.20
CA SER A 426 -5.52 23.83 0.53
C SER A 426 -5.38 22.44 1.14
N THR A 427 -5.59 22.31 2.46
CA THR A 427 -5.34 21.04 3.18
C THR A 427 -6.22 19.90 2.69
N LYS A 428 -7.49 20.15 2.39
CA LYS A 428 -8.40 19.11 1.91
C LYS A 428 -8.06 18.60 0.49
N ASN A 429 -7.54 19.47 -0.37
CA ASN A 429 -7.10 19.08 -1.70
C ASN A 429 -5.72 18.42 -1.66
N ASP A 430 -4.80 18.91 -0.82
CA ASP A 430 -3.51 18.27 -0.58
C ASP A 430 -3.69 16.89 0.06
N ASP A 431 -4.61 16.72 1.00
CA ASP A 431 -4.93 15.43 1.63
C ASP A 431 -5.52 14.45 0.60
N ARG A 432 -6.39 14.93 -0.31
CA ARG A 432 -6.96 14.11 -1.40
C ARG A 432 -5.92 13.71 -2.44
N VAL A 433 -5.02 14.62 -2.79
CA VAL A 433 -3.92 14.35 -3.71
C VAL A 433 -2.91 13.39 -3.07
N GLN A 434 -2.59 13.55 -1.78
CA GLN A 434 -1.75 12.61 -1.04
C GLN A 434 -2.41 11.24 -0.90
N GLN A 435 -3.72 11.18 -0.67
CA GLN A 435 -4.46 9.91 -0.63
C GLN A 435 -4.46 9.22 -1.99
N MET A 436 -4.66 9.97 -3.07
CA MET A 436 -4.58 9.44 -4.44
C MET A 436 -3.16 8.97 -4.79
N LEU A 437 -2.12 9.68 -4.36
CA LEU A 437 -0.73 9.27 -4.53
C LEU A 437 -0.41 7.98 -3.76
N ARG A 438 -0.90 7.85 -2.52
CA ARG A 438 -0.77 6.60 -1.74
C ARG A 438 -1.49 5.43 -2.40
N LEU A 439 -2.72 5.64 -2.87
CA LEU A 439 -3.47 4.60 -3.59
C LEU A 439 -2.77 4.20 -4.90
N LEU A 440 -2.18 5.16 -5.61
CA LEU A 440 -1.42 4.90 -6.83
C LEU A 440 -0.14 4.11 -6.52
N GLU A 441 0.58 4.48 -5.47
CA GLU A 441 1.79 3.80 -4.98
C GLU A 441 1.48 2.38 -4.51
N GLU A 442 0.39 2.19 -3.75
CA GLU A 442 -0.09 0.88 -3.32
C GLU A 442 -0.50 0.00 -4.52
N THR A 443 -1.19 0.58 -5.50
CA THR A 443 -1.58 -0.13 -6.74
C THR A 443 -0.36 -0.52 -7.57
N LEU A 444 0.64 0.35 -7.66
CA LEU A 444 1.90 0.08 -8.35
C LEU A 444 2.70 -1.02 -7.66
N MET A 445 2.86 -0.96 -6.33
CA MET A 445 3.53 -2.02 -5.58
C MET A 445 2.81 -3.36 -5.71
N LYS A 446 1.47 -3.36 -5.68
CA LYS A 446 0.68 -4.57 -5.90
C LYS A 446 0.86 -5.13 -7.30
N ASN A 447 0.92 -4.28 -8.33
CA ASN A 447 1.23 -4.71 -9.69
C ASN A 447 2.65 -5.28 -9.83
N VAL A 448 3.65 -4.70 -9.18
CA VAL A 448 5.02 -5.24 -9.15
C VAL A 448 5.05 -6.62 -8.46
N GLN A 449 4.41 -6.75 -7.31
CA GLN A 449 4.33 -8.05 -6.59
C GLN A 449 3.58 -9.11 -7.39
N LEU A 450 2.51 -8.73 -8.11
CA LEU A 450 1.78 -9.63 -9.00
C LEU A 450 2.67 -10.05 -10.18
N GLN A 451 3.45 -9.13 -10.75
CA GLN A 451 4.39 -9.42 -11.82
C GLN A 451 5.46 -10.42 -11.37
N GLU A 452 6.06 -10.23 -10.19
CA GLU A 452 7.01 -11.17 -9.58
C GLU A 452 6.37 -12.54 -9.30
N GLY A 453 5.11 -12.55 -8.86
CA GLY A 453 4.34 -13.78 -8.66
C GLY A 453 4.10 -14.55 -9.97
N ILE A 454 3.77 -13.83 -11.05
CA ILE A 454 3.62 -14.41 -12.39
C ILE A 454 4.96 -14.96 -12.89
N GLU A 455 6.07 -14.24 -12.72
CA GLU A 455 7.41 -14.69 -13.12
C GLU A 455 7.80 -15.99 -12.40
N LYS A 456 7.55 -16.11 -11.09
CA LYS A 456 7.80 -17.35 -10.33
C LYS A 456 6.95 -18.52 -10.83
N LEU A 457 5.68 -18.28 -11.13
CA LEU A 457 4.80 -19.31 -11.70
C LEU A 457 5.25 -19.74 -13.10
N VAL A 458 5.76 -18.80 -13.90
CA VAL A 458 6.36 -19.09 -15.21
C VAL A 458 7.62 -19.95 -15.04
N GLU A 459 8.52 -19.61 -14.12
CA GLU A 459 9.71 -20.42 -13.82
C GLU A 459 9.35 -21.84 -13.34
N GLU A 460 8.33 -21.97 -12.49
CA GLU A 460 7.89 -23.26 -11.98
C GLU A 460 7.21 -24.11 -13.06
N THR A 461 6.42 -23.49 -13.94
CA THR A 461 5.86 -24.19 -15.11
C THR A 461 6.93 -24.59 -16.12
N GLU A 462 7.98 -23.79 -16.32
CA GLU A 462 9.14 -24.17 -17.13
C GLU A 462 9.91 -25.34 -16.51
N LYS A 463 10.15 -25.33 -15.20
CA LYS A 463 10.77 -26.45 -14.46
C LYS A 463 9.95 -27.73 -14.55
N LEU A 464 8.63 -27.65 -14.39
CA LEU A 464 7.75 -28.80 -14.55
C LEU A 464 7.75 -29.32 -15.99
N LYS A 465 7.84 -28.42 -16.98
CA LYS A 465 7.93 -28.78 -18.40
C LYS A 465 9.27 -29.42 -18.76
N SER A 466 10.39 -29.02 -18.14
CA SER A 466 11.68 -29.68 -18.32
C SER A 466 11.70 -31.07 -17.67
N LEU A 467 11.18 -31.20 -16.44
CA LEU A 467 11.05 -32.50 -15.76
C LEU A 467 10.12 -33.46 -16.50
N SER A 468 9.02 -32.95 -17.08
CA SER A 468 8.12 -33.75 -17.91
C SER A 468 8.79 -34.20 -19.22
N LYS A 469 9.68 -33.39 -19.80
CA LYS A 469 10.45 -33.80 -21.00
C LYS A 469 11.50 -34.86 -20.67
N GLU A 470 12.15 -34.78 -19.52
CA GLU A 470 13.09 -35.81 -19.07
C GLU A 470 12.40 -37.15 -18.81
N ASN A 471 11.20 -37.15 -18.23
CA ASN A 471 10.40 -38.37 -17.99
C ASN A 471 9.78 -39.00 -19.25
N ILE A 472 9.81 -38.34 -20.40
CA ILE A 472 9.31 -38.88 -21.70
C ILE A 472 10.48 -39.38 -22.57
N SER A 473 11.73 -39.05 -22.22
CA SER A 473 12.94 -39.41 -22.97
C SER A 473 13.79 -40.51 -22.32
N GLY A 474 13.39 -41.04 -21.17
CA GLY A 474 13.89 -42.30 -20.60
C GLY A 474 12.85 -43.40 -20.75
#